data_AF-A0A7C3LYL3-F1
#
_entry.id   AF-A0A7C3LYL3-F1
#
_cell.length_a   1.000
_cell.length_b   1.000
_cell.length_c   1.000
_cell.angle_alpha   90.00
_cell.angle_beta   90.00
_cell.angle_gamma   90.00
#
_symmetry.space_group_name_H-M   'P 1'
#
loop_
_entity.id
_entity.type
_entity.pdbx_description
1 polymer ?
#
loop_
_entity_poly.entity_id
_entity_poly.type
_entity_poly.pdbx_seq_one_letter_code
_entity_poly.pdbx_strand_id
1 'polypeptide(L)'
;MAAKGLLHSRVEEAYERLAACDLCPRKCGVNRLKGELGYCRSGALAKVASWNVHRGEEPPISGERGSGTIFFSNCTAHCLFCQNYPISQLGVGREVSAEQLA
;
A
#
# COMPACT_ATOMS: atom_id res chain seq x y z
N MET A 1 -16.93 -23.18 -0.97
CA MET A 1 -16.21 -23.14 -2.26
C MET A 1 -16.12 -21.67 -2.67
N ALA A 2 -14.92 -21.09 -2.74
CA ALA A 2 -14.79 -19.72 -3.24
C ALA A 2 -15.24 -19.69 -4.71
N ALA A 3 -16.16 -18.79 -5.06
CA ALA A 3 -16.68 -18.67 -6.42
C ALA A 3 -15.53 -18.33 -7.38
N LYS A 4 -15.31 -19.18 -8.40
CA LYS A 4 -14.33 -18.93 -9.46
C LYS A 4 -14.60 -17.56 -10.10
N GLY A 5 -13.59 -16.70 -10.16
CA GLY A 5 -13.66 -15.41 -10.86
C GLY A 5 -13.81 -14.16 -9.97
N LEU A 6 -14.15 -14.31 -8.68
CA LEU A 6 -14.36 -13.16 -7.77
C LEU A 6 -13.12 -12.28 -7.60
N LEU A 7 -11.92 -12.87 -7.67
CA LEU A 7 -10.68 -12.09 -7.57
C LEU A 7 -10.44 -11.25 -8.82
N HIS A 8 -10.73 -11.79 -10.01
CA HIS A 8 -10.54 -11.07 -11.25
C HIS A 8 -11.46 -9.84 -11.33
N SER A 9 -12.74 -10.01 -11.01
CA SER A 9 -13.69 -8.88 -11.01
C SER A 9 -13.30 -7.77 -10.01
N ARG A 10 -12.72 -8.14 -8.86
CA ARG A 10 -12.22 -7.18 -7.87
C ARG A 10 -10.97 -6.44 -8.33
N VAL A 11 -10.13 -7.08 -9.14
CA VAL A 11 -8.96 -6.42 -9.75
C VAL A 11 -9.44 -5.36 -10.73
N GLU A 12 -10.40 -5.68 -11.60
CA GLU A 12 -10.99 -4.71 -12.54
C GLU A 12 -11.61 -3.52 -11.79
N GLU A 13 -12.44 -3.79 -10.76
CA GLU A 13 -13.02 -2.73 -9.92
C GLU A 13 -11.94 -1.86 -9.26
N ALA A 14 -10.85 -2.45 -8.77
CA ALA A 14 -9.75 -1.69 -8.18
C ALA A 14 -9.07 -0.75 -9.20
N TYR A 15 -8.88 -1.19 -10.45
CA TYR A 15 -8.33 -0.35 -11.51
C TYR A 15 -9.27 0.79 -11.91
N GLU A 16 -10.58 0.54 -11.99
CA GLU A 16 -11.57 1.59 -12.21
C GLU A 16 -11.51 2.66 -11.10
N ARG A 17 -11.42 2.22 -9.85
CA ARG A 17 -11.26 3.13 -8.70
C ARG A 17 -9.95 3.90 -8.73
N LEU A 18 -8.88 3.37 -9.34
CA LEU A 18 -7.63 4.13 -9.54
C LEU A 18 -7.75 5.23 -10.60
N ALA A 19 -8.64 5.07 -11.59
CA ALA A 19 -8.89 6.09 -12.62
C ALA A 19 -9.61 7.34 -12.09
N ALA A 20 -10.36 7.20 -10.99
CA ALA A 20 -10.98 8.28 -10.24
C ALA A 20 -10.84 8.02 -8.72
N CYS A 21 -9.65 8.28 -8.18
CA CYS A 21 -9.22 7.75 -6.87
C CYS A 21 -10.13 8.12 -5.69
N ASP A 22 -10.76 7.08 -5.11
CA ASP A 22 -11.63 7.16 -3.93
C ASP A 22 -11.14 6.30 -2.74
N LEU A 23 -9.92 5.75 -2.84
CA LEU A 23 -9.38 4.73 -1.91
C LEU A 23 -9.15 5.23 -0.47
N CYS A 24 -9.28 6.53 -0.21
CA CYS A 24 -9.15 7.10 1.12
C CYS A 24 -10.26 8.12 1.41
N PRO A 25 -10.49 8.49 2.68
CA PRO A 25 -11.55 9.44 3.05
C PRO A 25 -11.48 10.80 2.34
N ARG A 26 -10.32 11.18 1.77
CA ARG A 26 -10.16 12.43 1.02
C ARG A 26 -10.79 12.40 -0.38
N LYS A 27 -11.07 11.21 -0.94
CA LYS A 27 -11.69 11.01 -2.27
C LYS A 27 -11.16 11.98 -3.34
N CYS A 28 -9.85 12.00 -3.53
CA CYS A 28 -9.18 13.03 -4.33
C CYS A 28 -9.54 13.01 -5.83
N GLY A 29 -10.12 11.94 -6.35
CA GLY A 29 -10.61 11.87 -7.74
C GLY A 29 -9.53 11.86 -8.83
N VAL A 30 -8.25 11.98 -8.48
CA VAL A 30 -7.15 11.97 -9.46
C VAL A 30 -7.04 10.62 -10.16
N ASN A 31 -6.55 10.64 -11.40
CA ASN A 31 -6.34 9.45 -12.21
C ASN A 31 -4.93 8.89 -12.02
N ARG A 32 -4.80 7.87 -11.17
CA ARG A 32 -3.51 7.22 -10.87
C ARG A 32 -2.92 6.52 -12.08
N LEU A 33 -3.76 6.02 -12.98
CA LEU A 33 -3.33 5.30 -14.20
C LEU A 33 -2.68 6.24 -15.22
N LYS A 34 -2.96 7.55 -15.13
CA LYS A 34 -2.28 8.60 -15.90
C LYS A 34 -1.08 9.21 -15.18
N GLY A 35 -0.72 8.67 -14.02
CA GLY A 35 0.39 9.18 -13.19
C GLY A 35 0.03 10.36 -12.30
N GLU A 36 -1.26 10.70 -12.15
CA GLU A 36 -1.66 11.84 -11.32
C GLU A 36 -1.50 11.56 -9.82
N LEU A 37 -0.99 12.55 -9.10
CA LEU A 37 -0.74 12.48 -7.66
C LEU A 37 -1.73 13.36 -6.88
N GLY A 38 -2.43 12.75 -5.93
CA GLY A 38 -3.29 13.43 -4.96
C GLY A 38 -2.55 13.67 -3.64
N TYR A 39 -3.30 14.06 -2.59
CA TYR A 39 -2.74 14.43 -1.28
C TYR A 39 -1.75 13.41 -0.71
N CYS A 40 -2.06 12.11 -0.76
CA CYS A 40 -1.17 11.07 -0.23
C CYS A 40 0.09 10.85 -1.07
N ARG A 41 0.14 11.29 -2.33
CA ARG A 41 1.23 11.07 -3.30
C ARG A 41 1.52 9.61 -3.67
N SER A 42 0.63 8.68 -3.36
CA SER A 42 0.70 7.30 -3.89
C SER A 42 0.33 7.26 -5.38
N GLY A 43 1.10 6.54 -6.19
CA GLY A 43 0.84 6.31 -7.62
C GLY A 43 -0.07 5.09 -7.86
N ALA A 44 0.00 4.54 -9.08
CA ALA A 44 -0.69 3.30 -9.44
C ALA A 44 0.01 2.04 -8.89
N LEU A 45 1.34 2.09 -8.76
CA LEU A 45 2.14 1.00 -8.19
C LEU A 45 2.36 1.21 -6.69
N ALA A 46 2.49 0.10 -5.97
CA ALA A 46 2.91 0.14 -4.58
C ALA A 46 4.37 0.59 -4.49
N LYS A 47 4.66 1.52 -3.58
CA LYS A 47 6.03 1.96 -3.29
C LYS A 47 6.48 1.34 -1.99
N VAL A 48 7.50 0.49 -2.04
CA VAL A 48 8.03 -0.22 -0.86
C VAL A 48 9.25 0.52 -0.34
N ALA A 49 9.17 0.99 0.90
CA ALA A 49 10.27 1.64 1.62
C ALA A 49 11.29 0.63 2.15
N SER A 50 10.81 -0.42 2.81
CA SER A 50 11.64 -1.48 3.38
C SER A 50 10.81 -2.74 3.61
N TRP A 51 11.49 -3.87 3.84
CA TRP A 51 10.88 -5.13 4.24
C TRP A 51 11.84 -5.90 5.14
N ASN A 52 11.32 -6.49 6.21
CA ASN A 52 12.13 -7.12 7.24
C ASN A 52 11.36 -8.19 8.01
N VAL A 53 12.08 -9.08 8.69
CA VAL A 53 11.52 -10.05 9.63
C VAL A 53 11.48 -9.42 11.02
N HIS A 54 10.28 -9.31 11.60
CA HIS A 54 10.06 -8.81 12.95
C HIS A 54 9.94 -10.00 13.92
N ARG A 55 11.08 -10.39 14.49
CA ARG A 55 11.15 -11.44 15.51
C ARG A 55 10.65 -10.87 16.84
N GLY A 56 9.37 -11.10 17.16
CA GLY A 56 8.75 -10.64 18.41
C GLY A 56 7.40 -9.97 18.22
N GLU A 57 6.99 -9.70 16.98
CA GLU A 57 5.63 -9.28 16.68
C GLU A 57 4.70 -10.51 16.71
N GLU A 58 3.58 -10.37 17.42
CA GLU A 58 2.59 -11.44 17.66
C GLU A 58 3.16 -12.81 18.09
N PRO A 59 3.93 -12.92 19.19
CA PRO A 59 4.55 -14.18 19.62
C PRO A 59 3.60 -15.39 19.73
N PRO A 60 2.32 -15.24 20.18
CA PRO A 60 1.38 -16.35 20.19
C PRO A 60 1.06 -16.95 18.81
N ILE A 61 1.29 -16.22 17.73
CA ILE A 61 1.01 -16.64 16.34
C ILE A 61 2.32 -16.94 15.60
N SER A 62 3.32 -16.05 15.71
CA SER A 62 4.57 -16.17 14.97
C SER A 62 5.53 -17.22 15.53
N GLY A 63 5.39 -17.55 16.83
CA GLY A 63 6.40 -18.29 17.58
C GLY A 63 7.78 -17.67 17.40
N GLU A 64 8.78 -18.52 17.18
CA GLU A 64 10.20 -18.11 17.02
C GLU A 64 10.55 -17.59 15.62
N ARG A 65 9.63 -17.73 14.64
CA ARG A 65 9.90 -17.35 13.24
C ARG A 65 9.75 -15.85 13.00
N GLY A 66 8.98 -15.16 13.83
CA GLY A 66 8.60 -13.76 13.64
C GLY A 66 7.57 -13.56 12.52
N SER A 67 7.17 -12.31 12.32
CA SER A 67 6.33 -11.88 11.20
C SER A 67 7.19 -11.30 10.07
N GLY A 68 6.72 -11.40 8.83
CA GLY A 68 7.26 -10.64 7.72
C GLY A 68 6.52 -9.33 7.57
N THR A 69 7.24 -8.22 7.55
CA THR A 69 6.64 -6.88 7.45
C THR A 69 7.17 -6.16 6.22
N ILE A 70 6.25 -5.61 5.43
CA ILE A 70 6.56 -4.76 4.28
C ILE A 70 6.05 -3.35 4.62
N PHE A 71 6.96 -2.39 4.64
CA PHE A 71 6.63 -0.99 4.85
C PHE A 71 6.42 -0.30 3.50
N PHE A 72 5.19 0.15 3.26
CA PHE A 72 4.87 1.00 2.11
C PHE A 72 5.19 2.46 2.41
N SER A 73 5.56 3.19 1.36
CA SER A 73 5.71 4.64 1.41
C SER A 73 4.38 5.34 1.19
N ASN A 74 4.33 6.60 1.62
CA ASN A 74 3.16 7.49 1.57
C ASN A 74 2.08 7.17 2.61
N CYS A 75 1.35 8.21 3.06
CA CYS A 75 0.25 8.04 4.01
C CYS A 75 -0.79 9.16 3.82
N THR A 76 -2.07 8.86 4.04
CA THR A 76 -3.17 9.83 3.93
C THR A 76 -3.31 10.75 5.15
N ALA A 77 -2.71 10.37 6.27
CA ALA A 77 -2.87 11.04 7.56
C ALA A 77 -1.91 12.21 7.77
N HIS A 78 -0.66 12.11 7.31
CA HIS A 78 0.38 13.14 7.49
C HIS A 78 0.50 13.65 8.95
N CYS A 79 0.54 12.72 9.91
CA CYS A 79 0.58 13.07 11.33
C CYS A 79 1.80 13.95 11.66
N LEU A 80 1.59 15.00 12.46
CA LEU A 80 2.66 15.88 12.94
C LEU A 80 3.71 15.13 13.78
N PHE A 81 3.28 14.09 14.50
CA PHE A 81 4.10 13.25 15.38
C PHE A 81 4.40 11.87 14.77
N CYS A 82 4.48 11.78 13.44
CA CYS A 82 4.65 10.49 12.77
C CYS A 82 6.03 9.85 13.10
N GLN A 83 6.01 8.73 13.80
CA GLN A 83 7.23 7.93 14.06
C GLN A 83 7.87 7.43 12.76
N ASN A 84 7.05 7.16 11.75
CA ASN A 84 7.44 6.70 10.43
C ASN A 84 7.50 7.84 9.40
N TYR A 85 7.83 9.06 9.82
CA TYR A 85 7.89 10.24 8.95
C TYR A 85 8.72 10.02 7.67
N PRO A 86 9.93 9.42 7.72
CA PRO A 86 10.74 9.22 6.51
C PRO A 86 10.01 8.40 5.43
N ILE A 87 9.31 7.33 5.81
CA ILE A 87 8.60 6.48 4.84
C ILE A 87 7.23 7.06 4.46
N SER A 88 6.52 7.67 5.40
CA SER A 88 5.16 8.18 5.17
C SER A 88 5.12 9.50 4.42
N GLN A 89 6.14 10.36 4.56
CA GLN A 89 6.09 11.74 4.05
C GLN A 89 7.28 12.14 3.16
N LEU A 90 8.36 11.36 3.09
CA LEU A 90 9.46 11.67 2.17
C LEU A 90 9.43 10.81 0.89
N GLY A 91 8.47 9.89 0.78
CA GLY A 91 8.26 9.11 -0.44
C GLY A 91 9.45 8.25 -0.85
N VAL A 92 10.23 7.76 0.13
CA VAL A 92 11.41 6.90 -0.07
C VAL A 92 11.03 5.55 -0.68
N GLY A 93 12.01 4.71 -1.00
CA GLY A 93 11.76 3.36 -1.51
C GLY A 93 11.55 3.29 -3.02
N ARG A 94 11.09 2.11 -3.49
CA ARG A 94 10.97 1.78 -4.92
C ARG A 94 9.55 1.35 -5.26
N GLU A 95 9.08 1.72 -6.44
CA GLU A 95 7.85 1.15 -6.99
C GLU A 95 8.10 -0.31 -7.37
N VAL A 96 7.10 -1.16 -7.11
CA VAL A 96 7.14 -2.60 -7.42
C VAL A 96 5.85 -3.01 -8.12
N SER A 97 5.95 -3.98 -9.03
CA SER A 97 4.77 -4.57 -9.66
C SER A 97 4.03 -5.51 -8.69
N ALA A 98 2.79 -5.88 -9.02
CA ALA A 98 2.03 -6.83 -8.22
C ALA A 98 2.72 -8.21 -8.17
N GLU A 99 3.35 -8.63 -9.27
CA GLU A 99 4.09 -9.88 -9.39
C GLU A 99 5.38 -9.88 -8.57
N GLN A 100 6.04 -8.72 -8.43
CA GLN A 100 7.21 -8.60 -7.57
C GLN A 100 6.86 -8.56 -6.08
N LEU A 101 5.64 -8.14 -5.75
CA LEU A 101 5.16 -8.03 -4.38
C LEU A 101 4.62 -9.36 -3.82
N ALA A 102 4.08 -10.24 -4.68
CA ALA A 102 3.49 -11.52 -4.32
C ALA A 102 4.54 -12.64 -4.12
#